data_AF-K0KRF0-F1
#
_entry.id   AF-K0KRF0-F1
#
_cell.length_a   1.000
_cell.length_b   1.000
_cell.length_c   1.000
_cell.angle_alpha   90.00
_cell.angle_beta   90.00
_cell.angle_gamma   90.00
#
_symmetry.space_group_name_H-M   'P 1'
#
loop_
_entity.id
_entity.type
_entity.pdbx_description
1 polymer ?
#
loop_
_entity_poly.entity_id
_entity_poly.type
_entity_poly.pdbx_seq_one_letter_code
_entity_poly.pdbx_strand_id
1 'polypeptide(L)'
;MSYAKGDNAGVMRGVQGLFKLATGGGSNSEAYEKTKKTKTSPADVVMFSGSKDDQTLADATEGGVPTGAMSYAFCKIMGNTSQQTYLSLLQNMREIMEGKYSQKPQLSTSHPIDVNLKFLI
;
A
#
# COMPACT_ATOMS: atom_id res chain seq x y z
N MET A 1 -24.44 -43.07 13.95
CA MET A 1 -25.09 -41.74 13.96
C MET A 1 -24.52 -40.93 15.11
N SER A 2 -23.63 -39.98 14.82
CA SER A 2 -23.12 -39.02 15.81
C SER A 2 -22.86 -37.68 15.12
N TYR A 3 -23.88 -37.18 14.44
CA TYR A 3 -24.00 -35.79 14.06
C TYR A 3 -24.89 -35.12 15.11
N ALA A 4 -24.61 -33.85 15.44
CA ALA A 4 -25.32 -33.02 16.42
C ALA A 4 -24.83 -33.09 17.89
N LYS A 5 -23.52 -33.09 18.11
CA LYS A 5 -22.96 -32.56 19.36
C LYS A 5 -22.39 -31.15 19.13
N GLY A 6 -23.32 -30.19 19.15
CA GLY A 6 -23.16 -28.79 19.57
C GLY A 6 -21.94 -28.00 19.10
N ASP A 7 -22.12 -27.24 18.02
CA ASP A 7 -21.30 -26.05 17.71
C ASP A 7 -22.10 -24.74 17.93
N ASN A 8 -22.99 -24.76 18.93
CA ASN A 8 -23.91 -23.65 19.19
C ASN A 8 -23.18 -22.41 19.75
N ALA A 9 -21.97 -22.59 20.29
CA ALA A 9 -21.14 -21.50 20.80
C ALA A 9 -20.48 -20.68 19.67
N GLY A 10 -20.10 -21.31 18.56
CA GLY A 10 -19.53 -20.64 17.39
C GLY A 10 -20.57 -19.81 16.64
N VAL A 11 -21.76 -20.39 16.43
CA VAL A 11 -22.86 -19.74 15.70
C VAL A 11 -23.38 -18.51 16.45
N MET A 12 -23.49 -18.56 17.79
CA MET A 12 -23.93 -17.42 18.60
C MET A 12 -22.96 -16.23 18.51
N ARG A 13 -21.64 -16.48 18.53
CA ARG A 13 -20.62 -15.42 18.37
C ARG A 13 -20.65 -14.80 16.98
N GLY A 14 -20.84 -15.62 15.94
CA GLY A 14 -20.96 -15.16 14.56
C GLY A 14 -22.17 -14.25 14.36
N VAL A 15 -23.34 -14.65 14.85
CA VAL A 15 -24.58 -13.87 14.77
C VAL A 15 -24.48 -12.59 15.61
N GLN A 16 -23.90 -12.65 16.82
CA GLN A 16 -23.69 -11.46 17.64
C GLN A 16 -22.70 -10.47 17.00
N GLY A 17 -21.65 -10.97 16.36
CA GLY A 17 -20.70 -10.15 15.58
C GLY A 17 -21.37 -9.47 14.38
N LEU A 18 -22.21 -10.20 13.65
CA LEU A 18 -22.98 -9.67 12.51
C LEU A 18 -24.04 -8.66 12.96
N PHE A 19 -24.75 -8.96 14.04
CA PHE A 19 -25.76 -8.07 14.62
C PHE A 19 -25.12 -6.79 15.15
N LYS A 20 -23.95 -6.87 15.79
CA LYS A 20 -23.20 -5.70 16.25
C LYS A 20 -22.65 -4.87 15.08
N LEU A 21 -22.31 -5.50 13.95
CA LEU A 21 -21.94 -4.81 12.71
C LEU A 21 -23.14 -4.09 12.07
N ALA A 22 -24.30 -4.74 12.05
CA ALA A 22 -25.53 -4.23 11.45
C ALA A 22 -26.24 -3.16 12.30
N THR A 23 -26.19 -3.27 13.63
CA THR A 23 -26.85 -2.34 14.56
C THR A 23 -25.90 -1.27 15.12
N GLY A 24 -24.60 -1.59 15.20
CA GLY A 24 -23.56 -0.66 15.65
C GLY A 24 -22.86 0.08 14.52
N GLY A 25 -23.33 -0.11 13.26
CA GLY A 25 -22.84 0.57 12.05
C GLY A 25 -21.37 0.91 12.16
N GLY A 26 -20.52 -0.11 12.30
CA GLY A 26 -19.13 -0.01 12.76
C GLY A 26 -18.49 1.26 12.21
N SER A 27 -18.41 2.27 13.06
CA SER A 27 -18.24 3.63 12.59
C SER A 27 -16.85 3.73 11.97
N ASN A 28 -16.81 3.85 10.65
CA ASN A 28 -15.57 4.02 9.89
C ASN A 28 -14.74 5.18 10.49
N SER A 29 -15.42 6.17 11.09
CA SER A 29 -14.83 7.26 11.85
C SER A 29 -14.08 6.80 13.11
N GLU A 30 -14.59 5.87 13.93
CA GLU A 30 -13.86 5.38 15.12
C GLU A 30 -12.63 4.56 14.73
N ALA A 31 -12.74 3.72 13.70
CA ALA A 31 -11.61 2.95 13.18
C ALA A 31 -10.54 3.87 12.57
N TYR A 32 -10.97 4.91 11.85
CA TYR A 32 -10.10 5.93 11.28
C TYR A 32 -9.39 6.75 12.36
N GLU A 33 -10.13 7.25 13.36
CA GLU A 33 -9.56 8.01 14.49
C GLU A 33 -8.59 7.18 15.32
N LYS A 34 -8.90 5.89 15.55
CA LYS A 34 -7.98 4.96 16.21
C LYS A 34 -6.71 4.76 15.40
N THR A 35 -6.82 4.59 14.08
CA THR A 35 -5.65 4.45 13.18
C THR A 35 -4.81 5.71 13.17
N LYS A 36 -5.45 6.88 13.08
CA LYS A 36 -4.78 8.18 13.17
C LYS A 36 -3.99 8.30 14.46
N LYS A 37 -4.56 7.93 15.61
CA LYS A 37 -3.87 8.01 16.91
C LYS A 37 -2.75 7.00 17.10
N THR A 38 -2.85 5.81 16.50
CA THR A 38 -1.95 4.68 16.82
C THR A 38 -0.96 4.33 15.72
N LYS A 39 -1.19 4.75 14.48
CA LYS A 39 -0.40 4.40 13.30
C LYS A 39 0.06 5.60 12.48
N THR A 40 -0.02 6.82 13.03
CA THR A 40 0.56 8.01 12.38
C THR A 40 1.70 8.58 13.20
N SER A 41 2.62 9.24 12.51
CA SER A 41 3.73 9.98 13.11
C SER A 41 3.51 11.47 12.85
N PRO A 42 3.92 12.36 13.77
CA PRO A 42 3.93 13.81 13.50
C PRO A 42 4.98 14.22 12.46
N ALA A 43 5.92 13.34 12.12
CA ALA A 43 6.89 13.57 11.04
C ALA A 43 6.30 13.23 9.67
N ASP A 44 6.68 14.01 8.65
CA ASP A 44 6.37 13.71 7.25
C ASP A 44 7.34 12.66 6.72
N VAL A 45 6.84 11.44 6.57
CA VAL A 45 7.63 10.29 6.11
C VAL A 45 6.91 9.70 4.91
N VAL A 46 7.63 9.68 3.78
CA VAL A 46 7.17 9.11 2.52
C VAL A 46 8.14 8.02 2.09
N MET A 47 7.62 6.83 1.83
CA MET A 47 8.40 5.67 1.39
C MET A 47 7.85 5.16 0.07
N PHE A 48 8.73 5.06 -0.93
CA PHE A 48 8.48 4.32 -2.16
C PHE A 48 9.02 2.91 -2.03
N SER A 49 8.20 1.92 -2.32
CA SER A 49 8.58 0.51 -2.27
C SER A 49 8.13 -0.23 -3.53
N GLY A 50 8.87 -1.26 -3.91
CA GLY A 50 8.43 -2.23 -4.92
C GLY A 50 7.74 -3.38 -4.21
N SER A 51 6.50 -3.67 -4.57
CA SER A 51 5.76 -4.81 -4.02
C SER A 51 5.36 -5.77 -5.13
N LYS A 52 5.28 -7.06 -4.81
CA LYS A 52 4.23 -7.91 -5.37
C LYS A 52 3.98 -9.17 -4.55
N ASP A 53 2.69 -9.55 -4.49
CA ASP A 53 2.24 -10.93 -4.32
C ASP A 53 3.15 -11.88 -5.13
N ASP A 54 3.83 -12.80 -4.44
CA ASP A 54 4.52 -13.98 -4.98
C ASP A 54 5.61 -13.82 -6.05
N GLN A 55 6.37 -12.71 -6.12
CA GLN A 55 7.52 -12.66 -7.04
C GLN A 55 8.83 -12.10 -6.45
N THR A 56 9.90 -12.81 -6.81
CA THR A 56 11.32 -12.61 -6.49
C THR A 56 11.74 -11.15 -6.64
N LEU A 57 12.54 -10.66 -5.68
CA LEU A 57 13.29 -9.41 -5.80
C LEU A 57 14.17 -9.50 -7.05
N ALA A 58 13.68 -8.98 -8.18
CA ALA A 58 14.41 -9.02 -9.43
C ALA A 58 15.55 -8.00 -9.32
N ASP A 59 16.78 -8.49 -9.15
CA ASP A 59 17.96 -7.72 -9.48
C ASP A 59 17.81 -7.26 -10.93
N ALA A 60 17.66 -5.96 -11.13
CA ALA A 60 17.53 -5.38 -12.46
C ALA A 60 18.93 -5.23 -13.05
N THR A 61 19.12 -5.62 -14.30
CA THR A 61 20.38 -5.34 -15.02
C THR A 61 20.06 -4.47 -16.21
N GLU A 62 20.34 -3.17 -16.12
CA GLU A 62 20.12 -2.21 -17.21
C GLU A 62 21.49 -1.87 -17.80
N GLY A 63 21.73 -2.21 -19.08
CA GLY A 63 22.99 -1.95 -19.77
C GLY A 63 24.21 -2.70 -19.21
N GLY A 64 24.00 -3.87 -18.58
CA GLY A 64 25.06 -4.66 -17.95
C GLY A 64 25.46 -4.21 -16.55
N VAL A 65 24.80 -3.17 -16.01
CA VAL A 65 25.02 -2.69 -14.63
C VAL A 65 23.90 -3.23 -13.73
N PRO A 66 24.24 -3.90 -12.62
CA PRO A 66 23.25 -4.30 -11.62
C PRO A 66 22.65 -3.05 -10.96
N THR A 67 21.33 -2.95 -10.99
CA THR A 67 20.55 -1.83 -10.45
C THR A 67 19.28 -2.36 -9.79
N GLY A 68 18.62 -1.50 -9.01
CA GLY A 68 17.28 -1.79 -8.48
C GLY A 68 16.23 -1.28 -9.46
N ALA A 69 15.16 -2.04 -9.70
CA ALA A 69 14.09 -1.62 -10.60
C ALA A 69 13.46 -0.27 -10.17
N MET A 70 13.19 -0.12 -8.88
CA MET A 70 12.60 1.10 -8.30
C MET A 70 13.55 2.29 -8.34
N SER A 71 14.82 2.12 -7.97
CA SER A 71 15.81 3.20 -7.97
C SER A 71 16.15 3.63 -9.40
N TYR A 72 16.24 2.69 -10.33
CA TYR A 72 16.40 3.00 -11.75
C TYR A 72 15.24 3.85 -12.29
N ALA A 73 13.99 3.42 -12.07
CA ALA A 73 12.82 4.16 -12.53
C ALA A 73 12.73 5.56 -11.91
N PHE A 74 12.98 5.66 -10.59
CA PHE A 74 12.98 6.95 -9.89
C PHE A 74 14.03 7.91 -10.44
N CYS A 75 15.29 7.49 -10.54
CA CYS A 75 16.38 8.33 -11.06
C CYS A 75 16.13 8.76 -12.51
N LYS A 76 15.57 7.86 -13.33
CA LYS A 76 15.25 8.16 -14.74
C LYS A 76 14.18 9.25 -14.88
N ILE A 77 13.16 9.24 -14.03
CA ILE A 77 12.11 10.27 -14.05
C ILE A 77 12.66 11.59 -13.52
N MET A 78 13.32 11.55 -12.35
CA MET A 78 13.84 12.77 -11.73
C MET A 78 14.92 13.46 -12.59
N GLY A 79 15.68 12.70 -13.38
CA GLY A 79 16.64 13.25 -14.35
C GLY A 79 16.01 13.89 -15.59
N ASN A 80 14.82 13.45 -16.02
CA ASN A 80 14.16 13.93 -17.23
C ASN A 80 13.06 14.96 -16.95
N THR A 81 12.40 14.88 -15.81
CA THR A 81 11.26 15.74 -15.46
C THR A 81 11.20 15.92 -13.95
N SER A 82 11.82 17.00 -13.46
CA SER A 82 11.92 17.31 -12.03
C SER A 82 10.64 17.86 -11.40
N GLN A 83 9.60 18.14 -12.19
CA GLN A 83 8.32 18.66 -11.70
C GLN A 83 7.26 17.57 -11.76
N GLN A 84 7.14 16.79 -10.69
CA GLN A 84 6.17 15.70 -10.56
C GLN A 84 5.31 15.91 -9.32
N THR A 85 4.07 15.44 -9.35
CA THR A 85 3.26 15.20 -8.15
C THR A 85 3.55 13.81 -7.60
N TYR A 86 3.15 13.51 -6.37
CA TYR A 86 3.29 12.14 -5.83
C TYR A 86 2.57 11.12 -6.73
N LEU A 87 1.40 11.48 -7.25
CA LEU A 87 0.61 10.64 -8.16
C LEU A 87 1.31 10.46 -9.52
N SER A 88 1.75 11.55 -10.15
CA SER A 88 2.39 11.45 -11.48
C SER A 88 3.72 10.72 -11.40
N LEU A 89 4.48 10.91 -10.32
CA LEU A 89 5.71 10.17 -10.06
C LEU A 89 5.44 8.65 -10.01
N LEU A 90 4.44 8.21 -9.24
CA LEU A 90 4.06 6.80 -9.17
C LEU A 90 3.62 6.22 -10.52
N GLN A 91 2.81 6.98 -11.27
CA GLN A 91 2.32 6.57 -12.58
C GLN A 91 3.48 6.41 -13.57
N ASN A 92 4.35 7.41 -13.66
CA ASN A 92 5.52 7.38 -14.53
C ASN A 92 6.50 6.26 -14.14
N MET A 93 6.70 6.01 -12.84
CA MET A 93 7.54 4.90 -12.37
C MET A 93 6.97 3.56 -12.83
N ARG A 94 5.64 3.41 -12.74
CA ARG A 94 4.95 2.20 -13.16
C ARG A 94 5.07 1.98 -14.67
N GLU A 95 4.94 3.02 -15.48
CA GLU A 95 5.11 2.94 -16.94
C GLU A 95 6.52 2.51 -17.34
N ILE A 96 7.56 3.07 -16.70
CA ILE A 96 8.95 2.66 -16.97
C ILE A 96 9.19 1.20 -16.58
N MET A 97 8.53 0.75 -15.52
CA MET A 97 8.68 -0.60 -15.01
C MET A 97 7.84 -1.64 -15.74
N GLU A 98 6.80 -1.21 -16.46
CA GLU A 98 5.91 -2.09 -17.19
C GLU A 98 6.65 -2.88 -18.29
N GLY A 99 6.35 -4.18 -18.39
CA GLY A 99 7.00 -5.09 -19.34
C GLY A 99 8.44 -5.51 -18.99
N LYS A 100 9.15 -4.74 -18.15
CA LYS A 100 10.53 -5.04 -17.72
C LYS A 100 10.62 -5.68 -16.35
N TYR A 101 9.80 -5.20 -15.42
CA TYR A 101 9.79 -5.63 -14.03
C TYR A 101 8.39 -6.06 -13.64
N SER A 102 8.31 -7.15 -12.88
CA SER A 102 7.02 -7.55 -12.35
C SER A 102 6.57 -6.71 -11.17
N GLN A 103 7.52 -6.10 -10.43
CA GLN A 103 7.27 -5.26 -9.26
C GLN A 103 6.34 -4.09 -9.60
N LYS A 104 5.44 -3.77 -8.67
CA LYS A 104 4.59 -2.59 -8.75
C LYS A 104 5.07 -1.53 -7.75
N PRO A 105 5.31 -0.29 -8.19
CA PRO A 105 5.57 0.82 -7.28
C PRO A 105 4.41 1.01 -6.31
N GLN A 106 4.74 1.18 -5.04
CA GLN A 106 3.82 1.52 -3.95
C GLN A 106 4.35 2.71 -3.18
N LEU A 107 3.41 3.49 -2.64
CA LEU A 107 3.67 4.67 -1.81
C LEU A 107 3.06 4.43 -0.43
N SER A 108 3.90 4.51 0.59
CA SER A 108 3.49 4.45 1.99
C SER A 108 3.82 5.78 2.66
N THR A 109 2.91 6.30 3.48
CA THR A 109 3.08 7.58 4.15
C THR A 109 2.73 7.48 5.64
N SER A 110 3.37 8.30 6.46
CA SER A 110 3.12 8.37 7.92
C SER A 110 1.75 8.95 8.27
N HIS A 111 1.14 9.70 7.36
CA HIS A 111 -0.19 10.28 7.50
C HIS A 111 -0.86 10.38 6.12
N PRO A 112 -2.18 10.59 6.05
CA PRO A 112 -2.84 10.90 4.78
C PRO A 112 -2.18 12.11 4.12
N ILE A 113 -1.95 12.01 2.81
CA ILE A 113 -1.39 13.09 1.99
C ILE A 113 -2.30 13.36 0.78
N ASP A 114 -2.28 14.58 0.29
CA ASP A 114 -2.82 14.88 -1.03
C ASP A 114 -1.77 14.52 -2.09
N VAL A 115 -2.04 13.46 -2.85
CA VAL A 115 -1.13 12.92 -3.85
C VAL A 115 -0.96 13.82 -5.08
N ASN A 116 -1.81 14.86 -5.21
CA ASN A 116 -1.68 15.87 -6.27
C ASN A 116 -0.69 16.97 -5.92
N LEU A 117 -0.17 17.00 -4.68
CA LEU A 117 0.90 17.91 -4.31
C LEU A 117 2.19 17.55 -5.04
N LYS A 118 3.00 18.58 -5.27
CA LYS A 118 4.32 18.43 -5.88
C LYS A 118 5.24 17.62 -4.96
N PHE A 119 5.89 16.61 -5.53
CA PHE A 119 6.95 15.87 -4.87
C PHE A 119 8.19 16.75 -4.75
N LEU A 120 8.74 16.86 -3.55
CA LEU A 120 9.94 17.64 -3.23
C LEU A 120 10.95 16.72 -2.54
N ILE A 121 12.23 16.87 -2.90
CA ILE A 121 13.39 16.18 -2.32
C ILE A 121 14.55 17.17 -2.16
#